data_AF-A0A7C5UZX2-F1
#
_entry.id   AF-A0A7C5UZX2-F1
#
_cell.length_a   1.000
_cell.length_b   1.000
_cell.length_c   1.000
_cell.angle_alpha   90.00
_cell.angle_beta   90.00
_cell.angle_gamma   90.00
#
_symmetry.space_group_name_H-M   'P 1'
#
loop_
_entity.id
_entity.type
_entity.pdbx_description
1 polymer ?
#
loop_
_entity_poly.entity_id
_entity_poly.type
_entity_poly.pdbx_seq_one_letter_code
_entity_poly.pdbx_strand_id
1 'polypeptide(L)'
;MSIQEQRVVSNDYTVRFQNRFYQLLPPVHPGQRGGRVVIEQRLDGSMAIRFRDKYLRYREVPSGGCAGGSAPRPPEFNAFSADAREENEGQASPSEARPCGVQPVGGRSGRTPAEPYPPDDETNPSEKKPYRPAEDHPWRKDFRRKK
;
A
#
# COMPACT_ATOMS: atom_id res chain seq x y z
N MET A 1 -14.94 -37.43 0.86
CA MET A 1 -13.87 -37.02 -0.07
C MET A 1 -13.27 -35.70 0.42
N SER A 2 -11.96 -35.48 0.25
CA SER A 2 -11.30 -34.22 0.64
C SER A 2 -10.44 -33.71 -0.51
N ILE A 3 -10.53 -32.41 -0.78
CA ILE A 3 -9.68 -31.71 -1.74
C ILE A 3 -8.41 -31.28 -1.00
N GLN A 4 -7.25 -31.54 -1.60
CA GLN A 4 -5.96 -31.13 -1.04
C GLN A 4 -5.34 -30.06 -1.94
N GLU A 5 -4.95 -28.93 -1.36
CA GLU A 5 -4.30 -27.84 -2.08
C GLU A 5 -3.00 -27.42 -1.41
N GLN A 6 -1.94 -27.23 -2.20
CA GLN A 6 -0.64 -26.79 -1.69
C GLN A 6 -0.54 -25.27 -1.71
N ARG A 7 -0.19 -24.67 -0.56
CA ARG A 7 0.04 -23.22 -0.41
C ARG A 7 1.38 -22.95 0.25
N VAL A 8 1.93 -21.77 0.00
CA VAL A 8 3.15 -21.29 0.66
C VAL A 8 2.74 -20.45 1.86
N VAL A 9 3.40 -20.68 3.00
CA VAL A 9 3.20 -19.89 4.21
C VAL A 9 3.96 -18.58 4.07
N SER A 10 3.27 -17.47 4.30
CA SER A 10 3.87 -16.14 4.32
C SER A 10 4.85 -15.97 5.49
N ASN A 11 5.61 -14.88 5.44
CA ASN A 11 6.59 -14.54 6.47
C ASN A 11 5.98 -14.46 7.88
N ASP A 12 4.81 -13.82 7.96
CA ASP A 12 3.98 -13.60 9.14
C ASP A 12 3.16 -14.82 9.57
N TYR A 13 3.49 -16.03 9.09
CA TYR A 13 2.77 -17.27 9.39
C TYR A 13 1.29 -17.26 8.97
N THR A 14 0.94 -16.45 7.97
CA THR A 14 -0.38 -16.47 7.34
C THR A 14 -0.37 -17.35 6.09
N VAL A 15 -1.52 -17.97 5.82
CA VAL A 15 -1.75 -18.75 4.60
C VAL A 15 -3.03 -18.25 3.96
N ARG A 16 -2.96 -17.97 2.65
CA ARG A 16 -4.13 -17.55 1.87
C ARG A 16 -4.79 -18.75 1.20
N PHE A 17 -6.08 -18.91 1.42
CA PHE A 17 -6.87 -19.98 0.80
C PHE A 17 -8.31 -19.51 0.59
N GLN A 18 -8.83 -19.68 -0.63
CA GLN A 18 -10.19 -19.25 -1.03
C GLN A 18 -10.54 -17.81 -0.60
N ASN A 19 -9.65 -16.87 -0.89
CA ASN A 19 -9.79 -15.45 -0.53
C ASN A 19 -9.86 -15.14 0.99
N ARG A 20 -9.56 -16.13 1.84
CA ARG A 20 -9.47 -15.98 3.29
C ARG A 20 -8.03 -16.11 3.73
N PHE A 21 -7.71 -15.49 4.87
CA PHE A 21 -6.38 -15.56 5.47
C PHE A 21 -6.46 -16.37 6.76
N TYR A 22 -5.54 -17.32 6.91
CA TYR A 22 -5.46 -18.19 8.06
C TYR A 22 -4.11 -17.99 8.73
N GLN A 23 -4.14 -17.48 9.96
CA GLN A 23 -2.97 -17.34 10.81
C GLN A 23 -2.67 -18.69 11.47
N LEU A 24 -1.47 -19.20 11.26
CA LEU A 24 -0.99 -20.39 11.95
C LEU A 24 -0.65 -20.04 13.39
N LEU A 25 -1.17 -20.84 14.33
CA LEU A 25 -0.94 -20.67 15.75
C LEU A 25 0.28 -21.48 16.21
N PRO A 26 0.93 -21.07 17.31
CA PRO A 26 1.97 -21.87 17.93
C PRO A 26 1.50 -23.28 18.32
N PRO A 27 2.41 -24.27 18.38
CA PRO A 27 3.86 -24.16 18.22
C PRO A 27 4.32 -24.06 16.76
N VAL A 28 5.33 -23.21 16.52
CA VAL A 28 5.96 -23.02 15.21
C VAL A 28 6.96 -24.15 14.93
N HIS A 29 7.03 -24.61 13.69
CA HIS A 29 7.94 -25.67 13.26
C HIS A 29 9.05 -25.16 12.32
N PRO A 30 10.24 -25.78 12.34
CA PRO A 30 11.35 -25.36 11.49
C PRO A 30 10.99 -25.51 10.02
N GLY A 31 11.23 -24.44 9.25
CA GLY A 31 10.89 -24.37 7.82
C GLY A 31 9.41 -24.15 7.52
N GLN A 32 8.58 -23.83 8.53
CA GLN A 32 7.19 -23.46 8.32
C GLN A 32 7.08 -22.11 7.59
N ARG A 33 7.88 -21.12 7.98
CA ARG A 33 7.96 -19.80 7.31
C ARG A 33 8.54 -19.95 5.89
N GLY A 34 7.80 -19.53 4.87
CA GLY A 34 8.15 -19.77 3.47
C GLY A 34 8.03 -21.23 3.03
N GLY A 35 7.58 -22.11 3.93
CA GLY A 35 7.38 -23.53 3.65
C GLY A 35 6.09 -23.79 2.89
N ARG A 36 6.00 -24.98 2.29
CA ARG A 36 4.78 -25.46 1.64
C ARG A 36 3.92 -26.22 2.65
N VAL A 37 2.64 -25.85 2.72
CA VAL A 37 1.61 -26.53 3.52
C VAL A 37 0.56 -27.13 2.60
N VAL A 38 -0.05 -28.23 3.05
CA VAL A 38 -1.19 -28.87 2.40
C VAL A 38 -2.44 -28.48 3.17
N ILE A 39 -3.41 -27.89 2.50
CA ILE A 39 -4.72 -27.57 3.05
C ILE A 39 -5.67 -28.66 2.59
N GLU A 40 -6.26 -29.35 3.56
CA GLU A 40 -7.23 -30.42 3.36
C GLU A 40 -8.62 -29.83 3.60
N GLN A 41 -9.40 -29.60 2.54
CA GLN A 41 -10.78 -29.15 2.62
C GLN A 41 -11.71 -30.35 2.43
N ARG A 42 -12.48 -30.69 3.47
CA ARG A 42 -13.51 -31.74 3.40
C ARG A 42 -14.78 -31.16 2.78
N LEU A 43 -15.61 -32.02 2.20
CA LEU A 43 -16.92 -31.61 1.66
C LEU A 43 -17.86 -31.06 2.75
N ASP A 44 -17.65 -31.46 4.00
CA ASP A 44 -18.41 -30.97 5.16
C ASP A 44 -18.03 -29.53 5.56
N GLY A 45 -17.15 -28.87 4.82
CA GLY A 45 -16.65 -27.53 5.11
C GLY A 45 -15.58 -27.45 6.20
N SER A 46 -15.28 -28.57 6.86
CA SER A 46 -14.13 -28.64 7.77
C SER A 46 -12.82 -28.58 7.00
N MET A 47 -11.86 -27.84 7.56
CA MET A 47 -10.54 -27.65 6.98
C MET A 47 -9.46 -28.05 7.97
N ALA A 48 -8.39 -28.66 7.47
CA ALA A 48 -7.19 -28.95 8.24
C ALA A 48 -5.97 -28.47 7.46
N ILE A 49 -4.99 -27.91 8.16
CA ILE A 49 -3.72 -27.50 7.55
C ILE A 49 -2.63 -28.44 8.03
N ARG A 50 -1.98 -29.11 7.08
CA ARG A 50 -0.88 -30.05 7.33
C ARG A 50 0.43 -29.48 6.82
N PHE A 51 1.42 -29.46 7.70
CA PHE A 51 2.80 -29.17 7.34
C PHE A 51 3.64 -30.42 7.54
N ARG A 52 4.13 -30.98 6.43
CA ARG A 52 4.83 -32.28 6.40
C ARG A 52 3.92 -33.38 6.97
N ASP A 53 4.18 -33.81 8.19
CA ASP A 53 3.45 -34.87 8.89
C ASP A 53 2.60 -34.34 10.06
N LYS A 54 2.55 -33.02 10.27
CA LYS A 54 1.90 -32.41 11.43
C LYS A 54 0.70 -31.57 11.05
N TYR A 55 -0.38 -31.74 11.79
CA TYR A 55 -1.55 -30.87 11.71
C TYR A 55 -1.35 -29.62 12.57
N LEU A 56 -1.58 -28.47 11.95
CA LEU A 56 -1.39 -27.17 12.57
C LEU A 56 -2.72 -26.60 13.06
N ARG A 57 -2.66 -25.95 14.22
CA ARG A 57 -3.76 -25.10 14.69
C ARG A 57 -3.72 -23.80 13.91
N TYR A 58 -4.88 -23.32 13.50
CA TYR A 58 -5.00 -22.08 12.77
C TYR A 58 -6.19 -21.28 13.27
N ARG A 59 -6.11 -19.96 13.07
CA ARG A 59 -7.21 -19.03 13.29
C ARG A 59 -7.45 -18.30 11.98
N GLU A 60 -8.71 -18.20 11.58
CA GLU A 60 -9.06 -17.34 10.47
C GLU A 60 -8.95 -15.87 10.90
N VAL A 61 -8.24 -15.09 10.08
CA VAL A 61 -8.14 -13.64 10.23
C VAL A 61 -9.03 -13.04 9.16
N PRO A 62 -9.98 -12.16 9.52
CA PRO A 62 -10.71 -11.42 8.51
C PRO A 62 -9.67 -10.66 7.68
N SER A 63 -9.64 -10.89 6.36
CA SER A 63 -9.11 -9.85 5.49
C SER A 63 -9.93 -8.63 5.85
N GLY A 64 -9.28 -7.59 6.38
CA GLY A 64 -9.92 -6.30 6.60
C GLY A 64 -10.38 -5.84 5.22
N GLY A 65 -11.60 -6.25 4.85
CA GLY A 65 -12.28 -5.71 3.71
C GLY A 65 -12.23 -4.22 3.93
N CYS A 66 -11.85 -3.51 2.89
CA CYS A 66 -12.02 -2.07 2.87
C CYS A 66 -13.51 -1.80 3.08
N ALA A 67 -13.97 -1.73 4.34
CA ALA A 67 -15.01 -0.82 4.72
C ALA A 67 -14.46 0.52 4.22
N GLY A 68 -15.04 1.02 3.13
CA GLY A 68 -14.48 2.10 2.31
C GLY A 68 -13.80 3.10 3.21
N GLY A 69 -12.49 3.28 3.00
CA GLY A 69 -11.67 4.15 3.84
C GLY A 69 -12.34 5.51 3.90
N SER A 70 -13.07 5.78 4.97
CA SER A 70 -13.32 7.15 5.35
C SER A 70 -11.93 7.65 5.66
N ALA A 71 -11.45 8.57 4.83
CA ALA A 71 -10.21 9.27 5.10
C ALA A 71 -10.21 9.65 6.59
N PRO A 72 -9.09 9.47 7.31
CA PRO A 72 -9.03 9.92 8.70
C PRO A 72 -9.55 11.36 8.72
N ARG A 73 -10.50 11.64 9.62
CA ARG A 73 -11.06 12.98 9.73
C ARG A 73 -9.88 13.95 9.80
N PRO A 74 -9.76 14.91 8.85
CA PRO A 74 -8.71 15.90 8.97
C PRO A 74 -8.90 16.60 10.33
N PRO A 75 -7.80 17.03 10.97
CA PRO A 75 -7.93 17.82 12.19
C PRO A 75 -8.84 19.03 11.92
N GLU A 76 -9.81 19.24 12.80
CA GLU A 76 -10.73 20.38 12.75
C GLU A 76 -9.90 21.67 12.92
N PHE A 77 -9.53 22.30 11.80
CA PHE A 77 -8.86 23.59 11.82
C PHE A 77 -9.93 24.66 12.06
N ASN A 78 -10.12 25.06 13.32
CA ASN A 78 -10.94 26.22 13.67
C ASN A 78 -10.22 27.50 13.24
N ALA A 79 -10.35 27.85 11.96
CA ALA A 79 -10.03 29.18 11.46
C ALA A 79 -11.10 30.16 11.97
N PHE A 80 -10.94 30.65 13.19
CA PHE A 80 -11.63 31.88 13.56
C PHE A 80 -11.02 32.99 12.71
N SER A 81 -11.77 33.51 11.75
CA SER A 81 -11.47 34.77 11.07
C SER A 81 -11.52 35.90 12.09
N ALA A 82 -10.46 36.05 12.87
CA ALA A 82 -10.22 37.23 13.67
C ALA A 82 -9.67 38.32 12.73
N ASP A 83 -10.28 39.50 12.83
CA ASP A 83 -9.95 40.75 12.14
C ASP A 83 -10.43 40.91 10.68
N ALA A 84 -11.75 41.11 10.55
CA ALA A 84 -12.24 42.26 9.80
C ALA A 84 -13.12 43.10 10.74
N ARG A 85 -12.50 44.05 11.46
CA ARG A 85 -13.19 45.04 12.28
C ARG A 85 -13.86 46.05 11.34
N GLU A 86 -15.18 45.91 11.24
CA GLU A 86 -16.19 46.97 11.42
C GLU A 86 -15.82 48.40 10.98
N GLU A 87 -16.37 48.83 9.84
CA GLU A 87 -16.85 50.20 9.66
C GLU A 87 -18.28 50.15 9.08
N ASN A 88 -19.06 51.14 9.51
CA ASN A 88 -20.51 51.16 9.64
C ASN A 88 -21.22 51.84 8.45
N GLU A 89 -22.52 51.57 8.35
CA GLU A 89 -23.60 52.39 7.74
C GLU A 89 -23.76 52.46 6.19
N GLY A 90 -24.97 52.12 5.72
CA GLY A 90 -25.46 52.56 4.41
C GLY A 90 -26.43 51.64 3.65
N GLN A 91 -27.69 51.62 4.08
CA GLN A 91 -28.93 51.25 3.38
C GLN A 91 -28.96 51.26 1.83
N ALA A 92 -29.37 50.14 1.18
CA ALA A 92 -30.25 50.12 -0.02
C ALA A 92 -30.65 48.68 -0.47
N SER A 93 -31.92 48.55 -0.88
CA SER A 93 -32.69 47.39 -1.37
C SER A 93 -32.14 46.68 -2.63
N PRO A 94 -32.63 45.48 -3.01
CA PRO A 94 -32.00 44.62 -4.01
C PRO A 94 -32.40 45.04 -5.44
N SER A 95 -31.42 45.23 -6.32
CA SER A 95 -31.64 45.31 -7.77
C SER A 95 -30.86 44.22 -8.49
N GLU A 96 -31.59 43.45 -9.29
CA GLU A 96 -31.12 42.41 -10.18
C GLU A 96 -30.26 42.95 -11.33
N ALA A 97 -29.42 42.06 -11.87
CA ALA A 97 -28.62 42.15 -13.10
C ALA A 97 -27.34 43.00 -12.98
N ARG A 98 -26.12 42.48 -13.17
CA ARG A 98 -25.62 41.48 -14.13
C ARG A 98 -24.27 40.92 -13.62
N PRO A 99 -23.91 39.65 -13.84
CA PRO A 99 -22.51 39.25 -13.68
C PRO A 99 -21.67 39.76 -14.85
N CYS A 100 -20.72 40.64 -14.54
CA CYS A 100 -19.63 41.03 -15.40
C CYS A 100 -18.43 40.11 -15.12
N GLY A 101 -17.87 39.51 -16.17
CA GLY A 101 -16.52 38.94 -16.14
C GLY A 101 -16.42 37.41 -15.99
N VAL A 102 -16.19 36.71 -17.10
CA VAL A 102 -14.86 36.27 -17.57
C VAL A 102 -15.13 35.15 -18.59
N GLN A 103 -14.83 35.41 -19.86
CA GLN A 103 -14.86 34.39 -20.92
C GLN A 103 -13.83 33.31 -20.59
N PRO A 104 -14.12 32.01 -20.74
CA PRO A 104 -13.10 30.97 -20.60
C PRO A 104 -12.04 31.19 -21.70
N VAL A 105 -10.89 31.68 -21.28
CA VAL A 105 -9.70 31.82 -22.12
C VAL A 105 -9.26 30.43 -22.61
N GLY A 106 -8.80 30.42 -23.87
CA GLY A 106 -8.47 29.28 -24.71
C GLY A 106 -8.01 28.02 -24.00
N GLY A 107 -8.53 26.90 -24.53
CA GLY A 107 -8.27 25.53 -24.13
C GLY A 107 -6.89 25.29 -23.51
N ARG A 108 -6.91 24.88 -22.24
CA ARG A 108 -5.84 24.06 -21.68
C ARG A 108 -5.85 22.74 -22.44
N SER A 109 -5.16 22.70 -23.58
CA SER A 109 -4.88 21.48 -24.31
C SER A 109 -3.96 20.62 -23.45
N GLY A 110 -4.57 19.77 -22.62
CA GLY A 110 -3.87 18.78 -21.79
C GLY A 110 -3.33 17.58 -22.59
N ARG A 111 -3.08 17.77 -23.88
CA ARG A 111 -2.49 16.77 -24.76
C ARG A 111 -1.30 17.38 -25.48
N THR A 112 -0.16 17.41 -24.81
CA THR A 112 1.10 17.26 -25.54
C THR A 112 1.06 15.85 -26.16
N PRO A 113 1.11 15.70 -27.49
CA PRO A 113 1.30 14.38 -28.08
C PRO A 113 2.60 13.78 -27.53
N ALA A 114 2.58 12.48 -27.21
CA ALA A 114 3.77 11.80 -26.74
C ALA A 114 4.87 11.96 -27.80
N GLU A 115 6.05 12.39 -27.35
CA GLU A 115 7.24 12.36 -28.18
C GLU A 115 7.43 10.91 -28.67
N PRO A 116 7.67 10.68 -29.98
CA PRO A 116 7.96 9.35 -30.48
C PRO A 116 9.18 8.79 -29.74
N TYR A 117 9.11 7.50 -29.39
CA TYR A 117 10.21 6.83 -28.73
C TYR A 117 11.49 7.03 -29.55
N PRO A 118 12.62 7.44 -28.94
CA PRO A 118 13.88 7.46 -29.65
C PRO A 118 14.18 6.05 -30.16
N PRO A 119 14.74 5.91 -31.37
CA PRO A 119 15.14 4.61 -31.90
C PRO A 119 16.15 3.96 -30.94
N ASP A 120 16.11 2.63 -30.84
CA ASP A 120 17.04 1.84 -30.03
C ASP A 120 18.47 2.04 -30.56
N ASP A 121 19.17 3.04 -30.03
CA ASP A 121 20.61 3.15 -30.19
C ASP A 121 21.24 1.93 -29.52
N GLU A 122 21.86 1.06 -30.33
CA GLU A 122 22.64 -0.10 -29.91
C GLU A 122 23.79 0.32 -28.99
N THR A 123 23.45 0.57 -27.73
CA THR A 123 24.43 0.86 -26.70
C THR A 123 24.91 -0.49 -26.20
N ASN A 124 26.13 -0.86 -26.59
CA ASN A 124 26.87 -1.99 -26.03
C ASN A 124 26.59 -2.09 -24.52
N PRO A 125 26.26 -3.28 -23.98
CA PRO A 125 25.99 -3.43 -22.56
C PRO A 125 27.26 -3.11 -21.80
N SER A 126 27.34 -1.86 -21.32
CA SER A 126 28.36 -1.44 -20.38
C SER A 126 28.26 -2.37 -19.18
N GLU A 127 29.26 -3.24 -19.04
CA GLU A 127 29.33 -4.23 -17.96
C GLU A 127 29.18 -3.49 -16.64
N LYS A 128 27.97 -3.55 -16.05
CA LYS A 128 27.68 -2.92 -14.77
C LYS A 128 28.48 -3.65 -13.71
N LYS A 129 29.66 -3.13 -13.39
CA LYS A 129 30.46 -3.61 -12.27
C LYS A 129 29.61 -3.50 -11.00
N PRO A 130 29.63 -4.52 -10.12
CA PRO A 130 28.91 -4.45 -8.87
C PRO A 130 29.37 -3.23 -8.09
N TYR A 131 28.42 -2.35 -7.76
CA TYR A 131 28.71 -1.11 -7.06
C TYR A 131 29.35 -1.43 -5.71
N ARG A 132 30.55 -0.87 -5.48
CA ARG A 132 31.22 -0.85 -4.19
C ARG A 132 31.21 0.59 -3.68
N PRO A 133 30.63 0.86 -2.50
CA PRO A 133 30.74 2.18 -1.89
C PRO A 133 32.20 2.61 -1.73
N ALA A 134 32.44 3.92 -1.72
CA ALA A 134 33.76 4.50 -1.50
C ALA A 134 34.38 4.03 -0.17
N GLU A 135 35.70 4.07 -0.06
CA GLU A 135 36.40 3.52 1.11
C GLU A 135 36.10 4.25 2.41
N ASP A 136 35.74 5.54 2.35
CA ASP A 136 35.33 6.34 3.51
C ASP A 136 33.85 6.15 3.90
N HIS A 137 33.11 5.26 3.22
CA HIS A 137 31.69 5.07 3.50
C HIS A 137 31.48 4.64 4.97
N PRO A 138 30.54 5.26 5.72
CA PRO A 138 30.38 5.04 7.16
C PRO A 138 30.09 3.57 7.53
N TRP A 139 29.42 2.83 6.64
CA TRP A 139 29.14 1.39 6.82
C TRP A 139 30.34 0.46 6.58
N ARG A 140 31.48 0.98 6.09
CA ARG A 140 32.72 0.24 5.92
C ARG A 140 33.68 0.43 7.11
N LYS A 141 33.35 1.34 8.05
CA LYS A 141 34.15 1.61 9.24
C LYS A 141 33.85 0.55 10.30
N ASP A 142 34.89 -0.12 10.81
CA ASP A 142 34.76 -1.05 11.93
C ASP A 142 34.19 -0.36 13.17
N PHE A 143 33.27 -1.05 13.86
CA PHE A 143 32.69 -0.56 15.10
C PHE A 143 33.77 -0.54 16.19
N ARG A 144 34.28 0.65 16.52
CA ARG A 144 35.17 0.83 17.66
C ARG A 144 34.36 0.66 18.95
N ARG A 145 34.50 -0.50 19.60
CA ARG A 145 34.02 -0.69 20.97
C ARG A 145 34.76 0.28 21.89
N LYS A 146 34.00 1.20 22.49
CA LYS A 146 34.50 2.10 23.53
C LYS A 146 34.70 1.26 24.81
N LYS A 147 35.92 1.30 25.36
CA LYS A 147 36.33 0.59 26.58
C LYS A 147 35.93 1.40 27.82
#